data_AF-A0A5E4EFV1-F1
#
_entry.id   AF-A0A5E4EFV1-F1
#
_cell.length_a   1.000
_cell.length_b   1.000
_cell.length_c   1.000
_cell.angle_alpha   90.00
_cell.angle_beta   90.00
_cell.angle_gamma   90.00
#
_symmetry.space_group_name_H-M   'P 1'
#
loop_
_entity.id
_entity.type
_entity.pdbx_description
1 polymer ?
#
loop_
_entity_poly.entity_id
_entity_poly.type
_entity_poly.pdbx_seq_one_letter_code
_entity_poly.pdbx_strand_id
1 'polypeptide(L)' 'MKVCLRWVYEQGVSLVVNSFNKDRIQENIGIFDWELSPQELDNINRIPQNRGFPAINFIADEGPYKSLHELWDGEI' A
#
# COMPACT_ATOMS: atom_id res chain seq x y z
N MET A 1 8.05 6.92 -6.61
CA MET A 1 6.82 6.09 -6.56
C MET A 1 6.97 4.78 -7.31
N LYS A 2 7.62 4.79 -8.48
CA LYS A 2 7.93 3.61 -9.31
C LYS A 2 8.35 2.34 -8.55
N VAL A 3 9.30 2.43 -7.62
CA VAL A 3 9.75 1.28 -6.80
C VAL A 3 8.61 0.64 -6.01
N CYS A 4 7.79 1.44 -5.32
CA CYS A 4 6.63 0.94 -4.59
C CYS A 4 5.60 0.29 -5.53
N LEU A 5 5.34 0.91 -6.69
CA LEU A 5 4.39 0.38 -7.66
C LEU A 5 4.87 -0.92 -8.29
N ARG A 6 6.17 -1.00 -8.62
CA ARG A 6 6.80 -2.22 -9.10
C ARG A 6 6.74 -3.34 -8.06
N TRP A 7 7.03 -3.02 -6.79
CA TRP A 7 6.95 -3.99 -5.71
C TRP A 7 5.53 -4.58 -5.57
N VAL A 8 4.49 -3.73 -5.53
CA VAL A 8 3.09 -4.20 -5.47
C VAL A 8 2.72 -5.06 -6.69
N TYR A 9 3.18 -4.66 -7.88
CA TYR A 9 2.98 -5.44 -9.10
C TYR A 9 3.60 -6.85 -9.00
N GLU A 10 4.83 -6.97 -8.48
CA GLU A 10 5.51 -8.25 -8.27
C GLU A 10 4.84 -9.14 -7.20
N GLN A 11 4.06 -8.55 -6.27
CA GLN A 11 3.23 -9.33 -5.34
C GLN A 11 1.97 -9.92 -5.99
N GLY A 12 1.72 -9.66 -7.28
CA GLY A 12 0.55 -10.16 -8.01
C GLY A 12 -0.75 -9.40 -7.69
N VAL A 13 -0.66 -8.19 -7.13
CA VAL A 13 -1.81 -7.38 -6.73
C VAL A 13 -2.09 -6.29 -7.77
N SER A 14 -3.37 -6.02 -8.04
CA SER A 14 -3.78 -4.89 -8.88
C SER A 14 -3.66 -3.56 -8.14
N LEU A 15 -3.18 -2.52 -8.81
CA LEU A 15 -2.87 -1.22 -8.22
C LEU A 15 -3.70 -0.09 -8.83
N VAL A 16 -4.25 0.77 -7.97
CA VAL A 16 -4.94 2.01 -8.34
C VAL A 16 -4.07 3.18 -7.90
N VAL A 17 -3.61 3.96 -8.88
CA VAL A 17 -2.70 5.08 -8.64
C VAL A 17 -3.38 6.39 -9.02
N ASN A 18 -3.36 7.36 -8.11
CA ASN A 18 -3.92 8.69 -8.35
C ASN A 18 -2.81 9.75 -8.45
N SER A 19 -2.87 10.59 -9.47
CA SER A 19 -2.03 11.79 -9.60
C SER A 19 -2.68 12.80 -10.54
N PHE A 20 -2.52 14.09 -10.26
CA PHE A 20 -2.90 15.18 -11.18
C PHE A 20 -1.73 15.66 -12.04
N ASN A 21 -0.51 15.18 -11.77
CA ASN A 21 0.68 15.54 -12.52
C ASN A 21 0.87 14.54 -13.67
N LYS A 22 0.80 15.04 -14.91
CA LYS A 22 0.89 14.23 -16.13
C LYS A 22 2.22 13.48 -16.24
N ASP A 23 3.33 14.12 -15.87
CA ASP A 23 4.66 13.52 -15.92
C ASP A 23 4.76 12.35 -14.93
N ARG A 24 4.17 12.51 -13.74
CA ARG A 24 4.07 11.41 -12.74
C ARG A 24 3.21 10.26 -13.24
N ILE A 25 2.11 10.53 -13.94
CA ILE A 25 1.28 9.48 -14.54
C ILE A 25 2.11 8.67 -15.55
N GLN A 26 2.82 9.35 -16.45
CA GLN A 26 3.66 8.69 -17.45
C GLN A 26 4.79 7.89 -16.78
N GLU A 27 5.46 8.46 -15.77
CA GLU A 27 6.45 7.74 -14.95
C GLU A 27 5.91 6.43 -14.39
N ASN A 28 4.69 6.45 -13.83
CA ASN A 28 4.11 5.31 -13.13
C ASN A 28 3.73 4.17 -14.08
N ILE A 29 3.49 4.45 -15.36
CA ILE A 29 3.21 3.42 -16.38
C ILE A 29 4.48 2.64 -16.72
N GLY A 30 5.67 3.25 -16.62
CA GLY A 30 6.95 2.62 -16.94
C GLY A 30 7.49 1.62 -15.90
N ILE A 31 6.62 0.92 -15.17
CA ILE A 31 7.01 -0.06 -14.14
C ILE A 31 7.13 -1.50 -14.68
N PHE A 32 6.71 -1.74 -15.92
CA PHE A 32 6.63 -3.10 -16.49
C PHE A 32 7.94 -3.58 -17.12
N ASP A 33 8.83 -2.65 -17.51
CA ASP A 33 10.03 -2.94 -18.30
C ASP A 33 11.26 -3.35 -17.48
N TRP A 34 11.12 -3.47 -16.16
CA TRP A 34 12.23 -3.77 -15.24
C TRP A 34 11.69 -4.45 -13.98
N GLU A 35 12.57 -5.08 -13.20
CA GLU A 35 12.23 -5.82 -11.99
C GLU A 35 13.13 -5.44 -10.81
N LEU A 36 12.68 -5.71 -9.60
CA LEU A 36 13.49 -5.51 -8.39
C LEU A 36 14.47 -6.69 -8.23
N SER A 37 15.68 -6.38 -7.80
CA SER A 37 16.64 -7.41 -7.46
C SER A 37 16.24 -8.15 -6.17
N PRO A 38 16.70 -9.40 -5.98
CA PRO A 38 16.42 -10.14 -4.75
C PRO A 38 16.86 -9.40 -3.47
N GLN A 39 17.95 -8.63 -3.54
CA GLN A 39 18.44 -7.84 -2.41
C GLN A 39 17.53 -6.65 -2.09
N GLU A 40 16.95 -6.00 -3.10
CA GLU A 40 15.97 -4.92 -2.91
C GLU A 40 14.67 -5.47 -2.30
N LEU A 41 14.23 -6.65 -2.76
CA LEU A 41 13.06 -7.33 -2.18
C LEU A 41 13.29 -7.70 -0.71
N ASP A 42 14.44 -8.26 -0.36
CA ASP A 42 14.81 -8.55 1.03
C ASP A 42 14.83 -7.27 1.90
N ASN A 43 15.34 -6.15 1.37
CA ASN A 43 15.32 -4.87 2.07
C ASN A 43 13.89 -4.36 2.31
N ILE A 44 12.99 -4.49 1.32
CA ILE A 44 11.59 -4.08 1.44
C ILE A 44 10.85 -4.96 2.46
N ASN A 45 11.10 -6.27 2.47
CA ASN A 45 10.47 -7.21 3.41
C ASN A 45 10.82 -6.93 4.88
N ARG A 46 11.91 -6.20 5.14
CA ARG A 46 12.34 -5.80 6.50
C ARG A 46 11.66 -4.53 6.99
N ILE A 47 10.89 -3.85 6.15
CA ILE A 47 10.18 -2.62 6.54
C ILE A 47 9.08 -3.00 7.55
N PRO A 48 9.05 -2.37 8.74
CA PRO A 48 7.98 -2.58 9.72
C PRO A 48 6.62 -2.26 9.12
N GLN A 49 5.71 -3.24 9.17
CA GLN A 49 4.37 -3.10 8.61
C GLN A 49 3.50 -2.24 9.53
N ASN A 50 2.81 -1.27 8.93
CA ASN A 50 1.83 -0.41 9.60
C ASN A 50 0.69 -0.11 8.62
N ARG A 51 -0.54 -0.05 9.14
CA ARG A 51 -1.71 0.27 8.32
C ARG A 51 -1.72 1.76 7.96
N GLY A 52 -1.59 2.07 6.67
CA GLY A 52 -1.53 3.46 6.18
C GLY A 52 -2.81 4.27 6.40
N PHE A 53 -3.97 3.61 6.44
CA PHE A 53 -5.24 4.22 6.82
C PHE A 53 -5.94 3.35 7.89
N PRO A 54 -5.80 3.69 9.18
CA PRO A 54 -6.43 2.94 10.27
C PRO A 54 -7.95 3.03 10.27
N ALA A 55 -8.52 4.02 9.58
CA ALA A 55 -9.97 4.21 9.48
C ALA A 55 -10.65 4.53 10.84
N ILE A 56 -9.93 5.27 11.71
CA ILE A 56 -10.42 5.69 13.04
C ILE A 56 -11.74 6.47 13.00
N ASN A 57 -12.03 7.14 11.89
CA ASN A 57 -13.27 7.89 11.68
C ASN A 57 -14.53 6.99 11.67
N PHE A 58 -14.36 5.66 11.57
CA PHE A 58 -15.47 4.70 11.65
C PHE A 58 -15.67 4.12 13.05
N ILE A 59 -14.86 4.54 14.03
CA ILE A 59 -15.02 4.11 15.43
C ILE A 59 -15.95 5.08 16.14
N ALA A 60 -17.01 4.54 16.76
CA ALA A 60 -17.99 5.33 17.49
C ALA A 60 -18.63 4.54 18.63
N ASP A 61 -18.91 5.21 19.74
CA ASP A 61 -19.53 4.61 20.93
C ASP A 61 -20.91 4.00 20.65
N GLU A 62 -21.65 4.55 19.69
CA GLU A 62 -22.94 4.01 19.23
C GLU A 62 -22.83 3.29 17.87
N GLY A 63 -21.61 3.16 17.33
CA GLY A 63 -21.34 2.52 16.04
C GLY A 63 -21.14 1.00 16.11
N PRO A 64 -21.06 0.32 14.96
CA PRO A 64 -20.86 -1.13 14.91
C PRO A 64 -19.48 -1.59 15.44
N TYR A 65 -18.48 -0.71 15.43
CA TYR A 65 -17.13 -1.00 15.91
C TYR A 65 -16.73 -0.01 17.01
N LYS A 66 -16.28 -0.52 18.16
CA LYS A 66 -15.87 0.26 19.33
C LYS A 66 -14.37 0.52 19.39
N SER A 67 -13.59 -0.22 18.59
CA SER A 67 -12.15 -0.04 18.51
C SER A 67 -11.60 -0.40 17.13
N LEU A 68 -10.38 0.05 16.84
CA LEU A 68 -9.67 -0.35 15.63
C LEU A 68 -9.38 -1.85 15.58
N HIS A 69 -9.18 -2.49 16.74
CA HIS A 69 -8.98 -3.93 16.82
C HIS A 69 -10.24 -4.68 16.36
N GLU A 70 -11.43 -4.24 16.78
CA GLU A 70 -12.70 -4.81 16.32
C GLU A 70 -12.94 -4.55 14.84
N LEU A 71 -12.61 -3.36 14.34
CA LEU A 71 -12.79 -3.00 12.93
C LEU A 71 -11.95 -3.86 11.98
N TRP A 72 -10.74 -4.24 12.40
CA TRP A 72 -9.76 -4.96 11.59
C TRP A 72 -9.56 -6.41 12.04
N ASP A 73 -10.43 -6.96 12.87
CA ASP A 73 -10.31 -8.33 13.42
C ASP A 73 -8.94 -8.66 14.05
N GLY A 74 -8.24 -7.64 14.56
CA GLY A 74 -6.88 -7.75 15.12
C GLY A 74 -5.73 -7.60 14.14
N GLU A 75 -6.02 -7.42 12.85
CA GLU A 75 -5.02 -7.11 11.84
C GLU A 75 -4.67 -5.61 11.81
N ILE A 76 -4.16 -5.07 12.92
CA ILE A 76 -3.72 -3.67 13.00
C ILE A 76 -2.33 -3.49 13.58
#